data_AF-A0A958HJ32-F1
#
_entry.id   AF-A0A958HJ32-F1
#
_cell.length_a   1.000
_cell.length_b   1.000
_cell.length_c   1.000
_cell.angle_alpha   90.00
_cell.angle_beta   90.00
_cell.angle_gamma   90.00
#
_symmetry.space_group_name_H-M   'P 1'
#
loop_
_entity.id
_entity.type
_entity.pdbx_description
1 polymer ?
#
loop_
_entity_poly.entity_id
_entity_poly.type
_entity_poly.pdbx_seq_one_letter_code
_entity_poly.pdbx_strand_id
1 'polypeptide(L)'
;MHTELATRLAQIETDLRNGTLDRAALFWLTVFADATASADSVRSDHWVEQGLAAAADIPGLDAANLAPRRDLVTRYNLFRFVRLKDDAEFSGASLADLDWQRKYRVSLRPEFAWDLPELRSWAEARWSELGGVDPQFAALEAVLEKYVGGKSAAHPHPTPLPQRERGSESGSPLPHGRGAGGEGESSQAPDSLPPRSYLLEILHDAQAIFGGWLPRPAVERIAAALAVPQAEVYGVTEFYEMFYTEPVGRKVVRVCQDAPCGVAGADALLAGLCQHLNIQSGETTADGRTTVEAVRCLGLCDRAPAVLVNHARYAPSDPAAPQMLLDGPPVIPKLRVGGLVKLALSNVGIVDPTSLEEYRAQGGLAALRKALHGMTPAQVMQDVKASKLVGRGGAAFSTGLKWQFAADNPKPRYVICNADESEPG
;
A
#
# COMPACT_ATOMS: atom_id res chain seq x y z
N MET A 1 7.03 38.03 -15.75
CA MET A 1 7.58 38.27 -14.40
C MET A 1 7.97 39.73 -14.15
N HIS A 2 7.15 40.43 -13.38
CA HIS A 2 7.42 41.78 -12.86
C HIS A 2 8.72 41.83 -12.03
N THR A 3 9.51 42.90 -12.16
CA THR A 3 10.84 43.03 -11.53
C THR A 3 10.77 42.91 -10.00
N GLU A 4 9.75 43.50 -9.39
CA GLU A 4 9.56 43.44 -7.93
C GLU A 4 9.14 42.05 -7.45
N LEU A 5 8.44 41.26 -8.28
CA LEU A 5 8.12 39.87 -7.96
C LEU A 5 9.41 39.04 -7.97
N ALA A 6 10.27 39.21 -8.98
CA ALA A 6 11.56 38.53 -9.06
C ALA A 6 12.42 38.75 -7.80
N THR A 7 12.47 39.99 -7.30
CA THR A 7 13.18 40.33 -6.05
C THR A 7 12.59 39.59 -4.84
N ARG A 8 11.26 39.51 -4.73
CA ARG A 8 10.58 38.79 -3.64
C ARG A 8 10.85 37.28 -3.70
N LEU A 9 10.82 36.70 -4.88
CA LEU A 9 11.14 35.28 -5.09
C LEU A 9 12.60 34.95 -4.73
N ALA A 10 13.55 35.82 -5.09
CA ALA A 10 14.94 35.67 -4.69
C ALA A 10 15.14 35.72 -3.16
N GLN A 11 14.36 36.56 -2.47
CA GLN A 11 14.36 36.59 -1.00
C GLN A 11 13.79 35.31 -0.40
N ILE A 12 12.67 34.80 -0.93
CA ILE A 12 12.09 33.52 -0.49
C ILE A 12 13.10 32.39 -0.69
N GLU A 13 13.77 32.32 -1.84
CA GLU A 13 14.80 31.31 -2.11
C GLU A 13 15.95 31.38 -1.08
N THR A 14 16.43 32.58 -0.78
CA THR A 14 17.48 32.80 0.21
C THR A 14 17.05 32.31 1.59
N ASP A 15 15.84 32.67 2.01
CA ASP A 15 15.30 32.31 3.31
C ASP A 15 15.08 30.78 3.44
N LEU A 16 14.66 30.13 2.37
CA LEU A 16 14.53 28.66 2.26
C LEU A 16 15.89 27.96 2.38
N ARG A 17 16.91 28.44 1.65
CA ARG A 17 18.28 27.87 1.71
C ARG A 17 18.92 28.05 3.10
N ASN A 18 18.59 29.15 3.78
CA ASN A 18 19.08 29.45 5.12
C ASN A 18 18.25 28.80 6.24
N GLY A 19 17.15 28.10 5.91
CA GLY A 19 16.27 27.44 6.89
C GLY A 19 15.43 28.39 7.74
N THR A 20 15.31 29.66 7.33
CA THR A 20 14.50 30.67 8.03
C THR A 20 13.05 30.72 7.53
N LEU A 21 12.77 30.03 6.43
CA LEU A 21 11.44 29.73 5.92
C LEU A 21 11.37 28.22 5.67
N ASP A 22 10.28 27.59 6.11
CA ASP A 22 10.03 26.17 5.88
C ASP A 22 9.69 25.89 4.41
N ARG A 23 10.17 24.77 3.87
CA ARG A 23 9.93 24.38 2.47
C ARG A 23 8.44 24.23 2.15
N ALA A 24 7.61 23.88 3.12
CA ALA A 24 6.14 23.83 2.99
C ALA A 24 5.53 25.15 2.49
N ALA A 25 6.24 26.28 2.61
CA ALA A 25 5.81 27.55 2.00
C ALA A 25 5.68 27.45 0.46
N LEU A 26 6.55 26.68 -0.20
CA LEU A 26 6.45 26.42 -1.65
C LEU A 26 5.21 25.57 -1.99
N PHE A 27 4.87 24.58 -1.16
CA PHE A 27 3.62 23.82 -1.29
C PHE A 27 2.39 24.74 -1.22
N TRP A 28 2.33 25.61 -0.21
CA TRP A 28 1.23 26.56 -0.06
C TRP A 28 1.12 27.56 -1.23
N LEU A 29 2.25 27.94 -1.85
CA LEU A 29 2.27 28.75 -3.09
C LEU A 29 1.67 27.99 -4.27
N THR A 30 2.01 26.72 -4.46
CA THR A 30 1.45 25.90 -5.54
C THR A 30 -0.06 25.70 -5.37
N VAL A 31 -0.50 25.34 -4.16
CA VAL A 31 -1.93 25.19 -3.84
C VAL A 31 -2.69 26.50 -4.10
N PHE A 32 -2.11 27.64 -3.73
CA PHE A 32 -2.71 28.95 -4.02
C PHE A 32 -2.87 29.16 -5.53
N ALA A 33 -1.79 28.95 -6.30
CA ALA A 33 -1.80 29.19 -7.73
C ALA A 33 -2.83 28.32 -8.45
N ASP A 34 -2.93 27.05 -8.08
CA ASP A 34 -3.92 26.11 -8.62
C ASP A 34 -5.35 26.54 -8.27
N ALA A 35 -5.59 26.98 -7.02
CA ALA A 35 -6.89 27.43 -6.56
C ALA A 35 -7.38 28.70 -7.29
N THR A 36 -6.45 29.55 -7.74
CA THR A 36 -6.73 30.79 -8.48
C THR A 36 -6.59 30.66 -9.99
N ALA A 37 -6.30 29.47 -10.53
CA ALA A 37 -6.11 29.30 -11.98
C ALA A 37 -7.39 29.58 -12.80
N SER A 38 -8.56 29.45 -12.19
CA SER A 38 -9.88 29.68 -12.83
C SER A 38 -10.55 31.00 -12.39
N ALA A 39 -9.97 31.72 -11.43
CA ALA A 39 -10.51 32.95 -10.87
C ALA A 39 -9.38 33.78 -10.23
N ASP A 40 -9.39 35.10 -10.39
CA ASP A 40 -8.34 36.02 -9.88
C ASP A 40 -8.17 36.03 -8.34
N SER A 41 -8.97 35.26 -7.61
CA SER A 41 -8.90 35.16 -6.16
C SER A 41 -9.49 33.86 -5.61
N VAL A 42 -9.08 33.47 -4.40
CA VAL A 42 -9.58 32.32 -3.65
C VAL A 42 -10.08 32.75 -2.27
N ARG A 43 -11.10 32.06 -1.73
CA ARG A 43 -11.55 32.28 -0.35
C ARG A 43 -10.52 31.69 0.63
N SER A 44 -10.17 32.42 1.68
CA SER A 44 -9.07 32.05 2.57
C SER A 44 -9.24 30.70 3.28
N ASP A 45 -10.47 30.30 3.59
CA ASP A 45 -10.83 28.98 4.13
C ASP A 45 -10.78 27.89 3.06
N HIS A 46 -11.23 28.14 1.83
CA HIS A 46 -11.08 27.19 0.73
C HIS A 46 -9.61 26.92 0.40
N TRP A 47 -8.75 27.95 0.45
CA TRP A 47 -7.31 27.75 0.28
C TRP A 47 -6.72 26.84 1.35
N VAL A 48 -7.16 26.98 2.62
CA VAL A 48 -6.76 26.08 3.71
C VAL A 48 -7.29 24.67 3.49
N GLU A 49 -8.59 24.53 3.20
CA GLU A 49 -9.23 23.23 2.98
C GLU A 49 -8.57 22.46 1.84
N GLN A 50 -8.30 23.12 0.71
CA GLN A 50 -7.59 22.51 -0.42
C GLN A 50 -6.15 22.15 -0.06
N GLY A 51 -5.44 22.99 0.69
CA GLY A 51 -4.08 22.68 1.12
C GLY A 51 -4.02 21.51 2.11
N LEU A 52 -4.93 21.44 3.08
CA LEU A 52 -5.04 20.31 4.00
C LEU A 52 -5.44 19.02 3.28
N ALA A 53 -6.39 19.10 2.34
CA ALA A 53 -6.79 17.95 1.54
C ALA A 53 -5.66 17.45 0.64
N ALA A 54 -4.95 18.36 -0.04
CA ALA A 54 -3.80 18.00 -0.87
C ALA A 54 -2.67 17.42 -0.02
N ALA A 55 -2.46 17.93 1.20
CA ALA A 55 -1.43 17.43 2.11
C ALA A 55 -1.75 16.09 2.77
N ALA A 56 -3.02 15.68 2.85
CA ALA A 56 -3.42 14.41 3.45
C ALA A 56 -2.83 13.19 2.71
N ASP A 57 -2.58 13.37 1.41
CA ASP A 57 -2.01 12.35 0.52
C ASP A 57 -0.47 12.46 0.42
N ILE A 58 0.16 13.28 1.28
CA ILE A 58 1.53 13.77 1.14
C ILE A 58 2.30 13.47 2.45
N PRO A 59 2.90 12.26 2.57
CA PRO A 59 3.51 11.81 3.83
C PRO A 59 4.71 12.64 4.28
N GLY A 60 4.74 13.04 5.56
CA GLY A 60 5.78 13.90 6.11
C GLY A 60 5.55 15.40 5.94
N LEU A 61 4.53 15.81 5.17
CA LEU A 61 4.05 17.19 5.17
C LEU A 61 2.99 17.37 6.26
N ASP A 62 3.35 18.03 7.37
CA ASP A 62 2.36 18.47 8.36
C ASP A 62 1.72 19.78 7.93
N ALA A 63 0.66 19.71 7.10
CA ALA A 63 -0.09 20.90 6.70
C ALA A 63 -0.98 21.48 7.83
N ALA A 64 -1.13 20.80 8.97
CA ALA A 64 -1.74 21.40 10.14
C ALA A 64 -0.83 22.50 10.73
N ASN A 65 0.48 22.42 10.48
CA ASN A 65 1.40 23.53 10.71
C ASN A 65 1.15 24.64 9.69
N LEU A 66 0.27 25.59 10.06
CA LEU A 66 -0.04 26.76 9.24
C LEU A 66 1.06 27.85 9.28
N ALA A 67 2.12 27.69 10.08
CA ALA A 67 3.18 28.69 10.23
C ALA A 67 3.89 29.03 8.90
N PRO A 68 4.29 28.06 8.05
CA PRO A 68 4.93 28.34 6.76
C PRO A 68 4.05 29.18 5.84
N ARG A 69 2.74 28.92 5.83
CA ARG A 69 1.77 29.74 5.08
C ARG A 69 1.63 31.14 5.65
N ARG A 70 1.60 31.28 6.97
CA ARG A 70 1.50 32.60 7.63
C ARG A 70 2.73 33.45 7.33
N ASP A 71 3.91 32.86 7.44
CA ASP A 71 5.19 33.51 7.11
C ASP A 71 5.24 33.93 5.64
N LEU A 72 4.78 33.04 4.74
CA LEU A 72 4.65 33.35 3.33
C LEU A 72 3.76 34.58 3.09
N VAL A 73 2.62 34.67 3.77
CA VAL A 73 1.67 35.77 3.64
C VAL A 73 2.24 37.09 4.18
N THR A 74 2.83 37.07 5.36
CA THR A 74 3.20 38.30 6.09
C THR A 74 4.56 38.86 5.70
N ARG A 75 5.54 38.02 5.33
CA ARG A 75 6.94 38.46 5.15
C ARG A 75 7.27 38.95 3.74
N TYR A 76 6.66 38.34 2.73
CA TYR A 76 7.06 38.58 1.33
C TYR A 76 6.10 39.47 0.56
N ASN A 77 4.98 39.87 1.17
CA ASN A 77 4.01 40.85 0.65
C ASN A 77 3.67 40.60 -0.84
N LEU A 78 3.30 39.35 -1.13
CA LEU A 78 2.85 38.87 -2.43
C LEU A 78 1.33 39.04 -2.61
N PHE A 79 0.58 39.05 -1.51
CA PHE A 79 -0.86 38.90 -1.50
C PHE A 79 -1.59 40.17 -1.12
N ARG A 80 -2.85 40.24 -1.57
CA ARG A 80 -3.87 41.18 -1.15
C ARG A 80 -5.02 40.39 -0.50
N PHE A 81 -5.42 40.80 0.69
CA PHE A 81 -6.52 40.19 1.44
C PHE A 81 -7.66 41.20 1.59
N VAL A 82 -8.86 40.84 1.15
CA VAL A 82 -10.07 41.67 1.34
C VAL A 82 -11.03 40.93 2.26
N ARG A 83 -11.35 41.52 3.41
CA ARG A 83 -12.22 40.90 4.42
C ARG A 83 -13.66 40.87 3.91
N LEU A 84 -14.26 39.68 3.88
CA LEU A 84 -15.60 39.49 3.27
C LEU A 84 -16.74 40.21 4.00
N LYS A 85 -16.53 40.64 5.26
CA LYS A 85 -17.57 41.25 6.09
C LYS A 85 -17.81 42.72 5.74
N ASP A 86 -16.74 43.45 5.44
CA ASP A 86 -16.73 44.91 5.37
C ASP A 86 -15.76 45.45 4.31
N ASP A 87 -15.26 44.58 3.44
CA ASP A 87 -14.32 44.89 2.35
C ASP A 87 -13.04 45.61 2.80
N ALA A 88 -12.68 45.48 4.09
CA ALA A 88 -11.41 45.99 4.59
C ALA A 88 -10.24 45.30 3.88
N GLU A 89 -9.32 46.11 3.35
CA GLU A 89 -8.19 45.63 2.56
C GLU A 89 -6.90 45.59 3.39
N PHE A 90 -6.15 44.50 3.21
CA PHE A 90 -4.88 44.26 3.86
C PHE A 90 -3.83 43.88 2.80
N SER A 91 -2.73 44.63 2.78
CA SER A 91 -1.53 44.41 1.96
C SER A 91 -0.32 45.09 2.62
N GLY A 92 0.90 44.73 2.23
CA GLY A 92 2.10 45.31 2.83
C GLY A 92 2.18 45.08 4.33
N ALA A 93 2.51 46.14 5.07
CA ALA A 93 2.67 46.08 6.53
C ALA A 93 1.37 45.65 7.27
N SER A 94 0.20 45.94 6.70
CA SER A 94 -1.09 45.60 7.33
C SER A 94 -1.41 44.09 7.33
N LEU A 95 -0.65 43.27 6.58
CA LEU A 95 -0.81 41.81 6.61
C LEU A 95 -0.43 41.20 7.96
N ALA A 96 0.40 41.89 8.77
CA ALA A 96 0.72 41.48 10.12
C ALA A 96 -0.50 41.53 11.07
N ASP A 97 -1.49 42.37 10.75
CA ASP A 97 -2.69 42.60 11.57
C ASP A 97 -3.88 41.71 11.16
N LEU A 98 -3.67 40.72 10.29
CA LEU A 98 -4.73 39.81 9.86
C LEU A 98 -5.29 39.00 11.04
N ASP A 99 -6.60 39.12 11.27
CA ASP A 99 -7.35 38.21 12.12
C ASP A 99 -7.60 36.89 11.37
N TRP A 100 -6.77 35.89 11.66
CA TRP A 100 -6.82 34.56 11.02
C TRP A 100 -8.10 33.77 11.30
N GLN A 101 -8.99 34.23 12.19
CA GLN A 101 -10.30 33.61 12.43
C GLN A 101 -11.38 34.13 11.46
N ARG A 102 -11.08 35.15 10.66
CA ARG A 102 -12.02 35.74 9.68
C ARG A 102 -11.81 35.16 8.28
N LYS A 103 -12.81 35.39 7.43
CA LYS A 103 -12.79 34.98 6.02
C LYS A 103 -12.40 36.15 5.12
N TYR A 104 -11.51 35.88 4.18
CA TYR A 104 -10.99 36.86 3.24
C TYR A 104 -11.10 36.33 1.81
N ARG A 105 -11.18 37.26 0.85
CA ARG A 105 -10.82 37.03 -0.54
C ARG A 105 -9.31 37.27 -0.66
N VAL A 106 -8.58 36.27 -1.12
CA VAL A 106 -7.12 36.30 -1.26
C VAL A 106 -6.78 36.33 -2.75
N SER A 107 -6.01 37.31 -3.17
CA SER A 107 -5.46 37.40 -4.52
C SER A 107 -3.97 37.74 -4.46
N LEU A 108 -3.26 37.61 -5.57
CA LEU A 108 -2.01 38.34 -5.71
C LEU A 108 -2.28 39.84 -5.66
N ARG A 109 -1.26 40.62 -5.30
CA ARG A 109 -1.31 42.06 -5.49
C ARG A 109 -1.55 42.38 -6.98
N PRO A 110 -2.33 43.42 -7.32
CA PRO A 110 -2.71 43.73 -8.70
C PRO A 110 -1.54 43.77 -9.71
N GLU A 111 -0.39 44.26 -9.28
CA GLU A 111 0.85 44.33 -10.05
C GLU A 111 1.47 42.97 -10.39
N PHE A 112 1.12 41.91 -9.66
CA PHE A 112 1.61 40.53 -9.89
C PHE A 112 0.54 39.62 -10.48
N ALA A 113 -0.68 40.12 -10.72
CA ALA A 113 -1.82 39.30 -11.15
C ALA A 113 -1.53 38.52 -12.44
N TRP A 114 -0.79 39.13 -13.38
CA TRP A 114 -0.41 38.52 -14.65
C TRP A 114 0.75 37.52 -14.55
N ASP A 115 1.48 37.49 -13.44
CA ASP A 115 2.64 36.62 -13.23
C ASP A 115 2.30 35.30 -12.50
N LEU A 116 1.00 35.00 -12.33
CA LEU A 116 0.54 33.79 -11.64
C LEU A 116 1.14 32.49 -12.26
N PRO A 117 1.20 32.33 -13.61
CA PRO A 117 1.83 31.15 -14.22
C PRO A 117 3.33 31.04 -13.91
N GLU A 118 4.06 32.16 -13.94
CA GLU A 118 5.49 32.20 -13.60
C GLU A 118 5.74 31.92 -12.12
N LEU A 119 4.90 32.43 -11.22
CA LEU A 119 4.97 32.13 -9.79
C LEU A 119 4.79 30.63 -9.52
N ARG A 120 3.81 30.01 -10.19
CA ARG A 120 3.54 28.57 -10.11
C ARG A 120 4.75 27.75 -10.57
N SER A 121 5.24 28.03 -11.78
CA SER A 121 6.40 27.36 -12.36
C SER A 121 7.65 27.50 -11.49
N TRP A 122 7.87 28.70 -10.93
CA TRP A 122 8.98 28.94 -10.00
C TRP A 122 8.86 28.13 -8.71
N ALA A 123 7.66 28.07 -8.10
CA ALA A 123 7.45 27.35 -6.85
C ALA A 123 7.68 25.84 -7.03
N GLU A 124 7.18 25.27 -8.13
CA GLU A 124 7.39 23.86 -8.51
C GLU A 124 8.88 23.56 -8.74
N ALA A 125 9.57 24.41 -9.50
CA ALA A 125 11.00 24.24 -9.77
C ALA A 125 11.85 24.28 -8.48
N ARG A 126 11.58 25.23 -7.58
CA ARG A 126 12.32 25.34 -6.30
C ARG A 126 11.96 24.25 -5.30
N TRP A 127 10.72 23.77 -5.31
CA TRP A 127 10.34 22.61 -4.51
C TRP A 127 11.16 21.38 -4.92
N SER A 128 11.27 21.16 -6.22
CA SER A 128 12.09 20.08 -6.80
C SER A 128 13.59 20.25 -6.52
N GLU A 129 14.14 21.45 -6.67
CA GLU A 129 15.59 21.68 -6.52
C GLU A 129 16.08 21.67 -5.07
N LEU A 130 15.32 22.30 -4.17
CA LEU A 130 15.74 22.45 -2.77
C LEU A 130 15.50 21.18 -1.95
N GLY A 131 15.08 20.10 -2.59
CA GLY A 131 14.78 18.84 -1.92
C GLY A 131 13.73 19.02 -0.83
N GLY A 132 12.70 19.85 -1.08
CA GLY A 132 11.43 19.65 -0.36
C GLY A 132 11.15 18.17 -0.45
N VAL A 133 11.01 17.48 0.69
CA VAL A 133 10.92 16.02 0.65
C VAL A 133 9.72 15.73 -0.23
N ASP A 134 9.91 15.11 -1.40
CA ASP A 134 8.79 14.61 -2.16
C ASP A 134 8.06 13.70 -1.18
N PRO A 135 6.83 14.04 -0.77
CA PRO A 135 6.26 13.39 0.39
C PRO A 135 5.95 11.93 0.14
N GLN A 136 5.76 11.54 -1.12
CA GLN A 136 5.70 10.15 -1.52
C GLN A 136 7.06 9.46 -1.31
N PHE A 137 8.18 10.12 -1.64
CA PHE A 137 9.50 9.61 -1.30
C PHE A 137 9.80 9.63 0.21
N ALA A 138 9.30 10.60 0.98
CA ALA A 138 9.39 10.58 2.44
C ALA A 138 8.69 9.34 3.03
N ALA A 139 7.49 9.04 2.51
CA ALA A 139 6.75 7.84 2.87
C ALA A 139 7.51 6.57 2.49
N LEU A 140 8.10 6.56 1.31
CA LEU A 140 8.92 5.45 0.85
C LEU A 140 10.11 5.24 1.80
N GLU A 141 10.78 6.30 2.24
CA GLU A 141 11.84 6.19 3.25
C GLU A 141 11.34 5.56 4.56
N ALA A 142 10.15 5.94 5.05
CA ALA A 142 9.57 5.34 6.25
C ALA A 142 9.22 3.85 6.07
N VAL A 143 8.73 3.45 4.89
CA VAL A 143 8.52 2.03 4.52
C VAL A 143 9.85 1.30 4.50
N LEU A 144 10.87 1.87 3.87
CA LEU A 144 12.20 1.28 3.81
C LEU A 144 12.82 1.17 5.20
N GLU A 145 12.64 2.15 6.09
CA GLU A 145 13.09 2.06 7.48
C GLU A 145 12.37 0.95 8.25
N LYS A 146 11.04 0.81 8.07
CA LYS A 146 10.24 -0.28 8.65
C LYS A 146 10.77 -1.66 8.29
N TYR A 147 11.16 -1.88 7.03
CA TYR A 147 11.57 -3.21 6.54
C TYR A 147 13.10 -3.43 6.55
N VAL A 148 13.91 -2.39 6.42
CA VAL A 148 15.38 -2.43 6.27
C VAL A 148 16.10 -1.83 7.49
N GLY A 149 15.57 -0.74 8.06
CA GLY A 149 16.19 0.02 9.16
C GLY A 149 15.95 -0.59 10.55
N GLY A 150 14.90 -1.39 10.73
CA GLY A 150 14.65 -2.09 11.97
C GLY A 150 15.64 -3.25 12.17
N LYS A 151 16.44 -3.19 13.24
CA LYS A 151 16.84 -4.42 13.96
C LYS A 151 15.57 -5.27 14.09
N SER A 152 15.47 -6.35 13.31
CA SER A 152 14.40 -7.36 13.36
C SER A 152 13.22 -6.88 14.20
N ALA A 153 12.38 -6.02 13.65
CA ALA A 153 11.13 -5.68 14.30
C ALA A 153 10.42 -7.02 14.42
N ALA A 154 10.46 -7.59 15.62
CA ALA A 154 9.80 -8.83 15.92
C ALA A 154 8.33 -8.63 15.58
N HIS A 155 7.93 -9.06 14.38
CA HIS A 155 6.63 -9.68 14.26
C HIS A 155 6.57 -10.72 15.38
N PRO A 156 5.46 -10.80 16.14
CA PRO A 156 5.41 -11.62 17.33
C PRO A 156 5.57 -13.08 16.90
N HIS A 157 6.81 -13.56 16.86
CA HIS A 157 7.10 -14.97 16.94
C HIS A 157 6.50 -15.39 18.28
N PRO A 158 5.60 -16.39 18.31
CA PRO A 158 5.15 -16.95 19.58
C PRO A 158 6.41 -17.33 20.35
N THR A 159 6.58 -16.71 21.52
CA THR A 159 7.75 -16.88 22.38
C THR A 159 8.04 -18.38 22.51
N PRO A 160 9.26 -18.85 22.20
CA PRO A 160 9.62 -20.22 22.48
C PRO A 160 9.41 -20.44 23.98
N LEU A 161 8.56 -21.41 24.34
CA LEU A 161 8.41 -21.82 25.73
C LEU A 161 9.80 -22.11 26.31
N PRO A 162 10.11 -21.64 27.53
CA PRO A 162 11.45 -21.80 28.10
C PRO A 162 11.80 -23.29 28.15
N GLN A 163 12.93 -23.63 27.51
CA GLN A 163 13.50 -24.97 27.59
C GLN A 163 13.90 -25.20 29.05
N ARG A 164 13.21 -26.13 29.73
CA ARG A 164 13.67 -26.63 31.03
C ARG A 164 15.03 -27.30 30.82
N GLU A 165 16.03 -26.78 31.53
CA GLU A 165 17.36 -27.38 31.66
C GLU A 165 17.20 -28.86 32.05
N ARG A 166 17.73 -29.76 31.22
CA ARG A 166 17.95 -31.16 31.61
C ARG A 166 19.34 -31.24 32.20
N GLY A 167 19.37 -31.66 33.47
CA GLY A 167 20.56 -31.80 34.28
C GLY A 167 21.61 -32.73 33.69
N SER A 168 22.82 -32.44 34.14
CA SER A 168 24.08 -33.17 33.95
C SER A 168 23.97 -34.66 34.25
N GLU A 169 24.46 -35.51 33.34
CA GLU A 169 25.14 -36.75 33.73
C GLU A 169 26.35 -37.01 32.83
N SER A 170 27.44 -37.36 33.51
CA SER A 170 28.81 -37.60 33.06
C SER A 170 29.02 -39.00 32.51
N GLY A 171 29.83 -39.15 31.46
CA GLY A 171 30.34 -40.45 31.00
C GLY A 171 31.49 -40.31 29.98
N SER A 172 32.69 -40.71 30.41
CA SER A 172 34.01 -40.58 29.76
C SER A 172 34.23 -41.38 28.45
N PRO A 173 35.34 -41.14 27.73
CA PRO A 173 35.46 -41.33 26.27
C PRO A 173 36.30 -42.54 25.84
N LEU A 174 36.16 -43.01 24.60
CA LEU A 174 37.25 -43.69 23.86
C LEU A 174 37.20 -43.42 22.34
N PRO A 175 38.35 -43.50 21.64
CA PRO A 175 38.62 -42.80 20.38
C PRO A 175 38.74 -43.74 19.17
N HIS A 176 38.46 -43.23 17.97
CA HIS A 176 39.18 -43.62 16.75
C HIS A 176 39.06 -42.51 15.69
N GLY A 177 40.21 -42.09 15.17
CA GLY A 177 40.35 -40.95 14.25
C GLY A 177 40.46 -41.30 12.77
N ARG A 178 40.89 -40.27 12.02
CA ARG A 178 41.00 -40.06 10.56
C ARG A 178 39.69 -39.52 9.97
N GLY A 179 39.59 -38.31 9.42
CA GLY A 179 40.56 -37.29 9.04
C GLY A 179 40.26 -36.85 7.61
N ALA A 180 39.75 -35.63 7.42
CA ALA A 180 39.97 -34.75 6.27
C ALA A 180 39.09 -33.49 6.42
N GLY A 181 39.65 -32.34 6.02
CA GLY A 181 39.16 -30.99 6.30
C GLY A 181 37.72 -30.71 5.88
N GLY A 182 37.05 -29.93 6.72
CA GLY A 182 35.80 -29.26 6.45
C GLY A 182 35.73 -28.12 7.44
N GLU A 183 35.91 -26.90 6.94
CA GLU A 183 35.85 -25.67 7.71
C GLU A 183 34.57 -25.66 8.57
N GLY A 184 34.74 -25.38 9.86
CA GLY A 184 33.63 -25.26 10.79
C GLY A 184 32.81 -24.03 10.43
N GLU A 185 31.84 -24.19 9.54
CA GLU A 185 30.71 -23.25 9.45
C GLU A 185 29.87 -23.46 10.71
N SER A 186 30.02 -22.53 11.66
CA SER A 186 29.07 -22.33 12.74
C SER A 186 27.67 -22.25 12.15
N SER A 187 26.81 -23.22 12.45
CA SER A 187 25.44 -23.35 11.96
C SER A 187 24.46 -22.38 12.64
N GLN A 188 24.89 -21.13 12.86
CA GLN A 188 23.97 -20.06 13.23
C GLN A 188 23.30 -19.58 11.95
N ALA A 189 21.99 -19.86 11.82
CA ALA A 189 21.17 -19.23 10.81
C ALA A 189 21.34 -17.71 10.94
N PRO A 190 21.54 -16.95 9.84
CA PRO A 190 21.65 -15.50 9.93
C PRO A 190 20.38 -14.96 10.61
N ASP A 191 20.54 -14.23 11.71
CA ASP A 191 19.45 -13.61 12.48
C ASP A 191 18.64 -12.60 11.65
N SER A 192 19.15 -12.21 10.48
CA SER A 192 18.47 -11.36 9.50
C SER A 192 18.10 -12.16 8.25
N LEU A 193 16.83 -12.09 7.86
CA LEU A 193 16.37 -12.56 6.55
C LEU A 193 17.17 -11.89 5.41
N PRO A 194 17.34 -12.56 4.25
CA PRO A 194 17.97 -11.97 3.08
C PRO A 194 17.36 -10.61 2.71
N PRO A 195 18.13 -9.64 2.19
CA PRO A 195 17.63 -8.31 1.86
C PRO A 195 16.38 -8.30 0.97
N ARG A 196 16.27 -9.27 0.06
CA ARG A 196 15.11 -9.44 -0.85
C ARG A 196 13.81 -9.87 -0.16
N SER A 197 13.84 -10.34 1.09
CA SER A 197 12.71 -11.06 1.71
C SER A 197 11.44 -10.21 1.85
N TYR A 198 11.58 -8.89 1.89
CA TYR A 198 10.46 -7.95 2.01
C TYR A 198 10.11 -7.24 0.70
N LEU A 199 10.71 -7.63 -0.43
CA LEU A 199 10.56 -6.91 -1.69
C LEU A 199 9.09 -6.76 -2.12
N LEU A 200 8.29 -7.82 -2.03
CA LEU A 200 6.86 -7.77 -2.41
C LEU A 200 6.06 -6.81 -1.52
N GLU A 201 6.27 -6.87 -0.20
CA GLU A 201 5.59 -6.00 0.77
C GLU A 201 5.97 -4.53 0.53
N ILE A 202 7.26 -4.26 0.30
CA ILE A 202 7.76 -2.91 0.01
C ILE A 202 7.15 -2.38 -1.29
N LEU A 203 7.05 -3.22 -2.34
CA LEU A 203 6.46 -2.81 -3.62
C LEU A 203 4.96 -2.50 -3.47
N HIS A 204 4.22 -3.28 -2.66
CA HIS A 204 2.81 -2.98 -2.37
C HIS A 204 2.64 -1.65 -1.62
N ASP A 205 3.41 -1.45 -0.55
CA ASP A 205 3.38 -0.20 0.22
C ASP A 205 3.79 1.00 -0.67
N ALA A 206 4.85 0.84 -1.48
CA ALA A 206 5.30 1.88 -2.41
C ALA A 206 4.24 2.20 -3.49
N GLN A 207 3.62 1.19 -4.11
CA GLN A 207 2.59 1.43 -5.13
C GLN A 207 1.39 2.20 -4.55
N ALA A 208 1.01 1.90 -3.31
CA ALA A 208 -0.04 2.64 -2.61
C ALA A 208 0.35 4.12 -2.39
N ILE A 209 1.59 4.37 -2.00
CA ILE A 209 2.15 5.72 -1.81
C ILE A 209 2.13 6.53 -3.11
N PHE A 210 2.51 5.92 -4.23
CA PHE A 210 2.62 6.57 -5.54
C PHE A 210 1.30 6.61 -6.34
N GLY A 211 0.16 6.43 -5.67
CA GLY A 211 -1.16 6.62 -6.26
C GLY A 211 -1.63 5.47 -7.15
N GLY A 212 -1.10 4.26 -6.95
CA GLY A 212 -1.53 3.04 -7.64
C GLY A 212 -0.55 2.49 -8.67
N TRP A 213 0.59 3.15 -8.88
CA TRP A 213 1.66 2.68 -9.77
C TRP A 213 3.04 2.93 -9.17
N LEU A 214 4.09 2.41 -9.81
CA LEU A 214 5.48 2.43 -9.35
C LEU A 214 6.36 3.23 -10.31
N PRO A 215 6.63 4.51 -10.02
CA PRO A 215 7.55 5.32 -10.80
C PRO A 215 8.94 4.71 -10.80
N ARG A 216 9.64 4.84 -11.92
CA ARG A 216 11.03 4.41 -12.06
C ARG A 216 11.94 4.88 -10.90
N PRO A 217 11.92 6.15 -10.46
CA PRO A 217 12.77 6.59 -9.35
C PRO A 217 12.44 5.88 -8.02
N ALA A 218 11.19 5.45 -7.81
CA ALA A 218 10.81 4.67 -6.63
C ALA A 218 11.39 3.25 -6.68
N VAL A 219 11.29 2.59 -7.83
CA VAL A 219 11.89 1.27 -8.07
C VAL A 219 13.41 1.30 -7.89
N GLU A 220 14.08 2.31 -8.46
CA GLU A 220 15.52 2.52 -8.31
C GLU A 220 15.91 2.72 -6.84
N ARG A 221 15.11 3.49 -6.09
CA ARG A 221 15.33 3.72 -4.67
C ARG A 221 15.15 2.46 -3.82
N ILE A 222 14.13 1.64 -4.11
CA ILE A 222 13.89 0.35 -3.44
C ILE A 222 15.05 -0.61 -3.68
N ALA A 223 15.50 -0.74 -4.94
CA ALA A 223 16.64 -1.58 -5.30
C ALA A 223 17.91 -1.19 -4.52
N ALA A 224 18.19 0.11 -4.44
CA ALA A 224 19.31 0.65 -3.67
C ALA A 224 19.18 0.35 -2.16
N ALA A 225 17.99 0.48 -1.57
CA ALA A 225 17.75 0.21 -0.16
C ALA A 225 17.99 -1.26 0.21
N LEU A 226 17.56 -2.17 -0.66
CA LEU A 226 17.67 -3.61 -0.45
C LEU A 226 19.01 -4.17 -0.92
N ALA A 227 19.90 -3.34 -1.46
CA ALA A 227 21.17 -3.74 -2.04
C ALA A 227 21.03 -4.88 -3.08
N VAL A 228 19.99 -4.81 -3.92
CA VAL A 228 19.73 -5.75 -5.02
C VAL A 228 19.82 -5.04 -6.38
N PRO A 229 20.13 -5.75 -7.49
CA PRO A 229 20.13 -5.15 -8.82
C PRO A 229 18.74 -4.61 -9.21
N GLN A 230 18.68 -3.44 -9.85
CA GLN A 230 17.41 -2.88 -10.34
C GLN A 230 16.64 -3.85 -11.24
N ALA A 231 17.35 -4.58 -12.12
CA ALA A 231 16.76 -5.59 -13.00
C ALA A 231 16.02 -6.69 -12.24
N GLU A 232 16.42 -6.99 -11.00
CA GLU A 232 15.73 -7.97 -10.17
C GLU A 232 14.39 -7.41 -9.65
N VAL A 233 14.36 -6.13 -9.26
CA VAL A 233 13.13 -5.46 -8.85
C VAL A 233 12.18 -5.31 -10.04
N TYR A 234 12.70 -4.87 -11.20
CA TYR A 234 11.91 -4.80 -12.43
C TYR A 234 11.35 -6.16 -12.85
N GLY A 235 12.15 -7.22 -12.74
CA GLY A 235 11.68 -8.58 -12.99
C GLY A 235 10.53 -9.01 -12.09
N VAL A 236 10.44 -8.47 -10.86
CA VAL A 236 9.29 -8.70 -9.97
C VAL A 236 8.09 -7.85 -10.38
N THR A 237 8.27 -6.56 -10.65
CA THR A 237 7.17 -5.67 -11.04
C THR A 237 6.56 -6.06 -12.38
N GLU A 238 7.33 -6.63 -13.30
CA GLU A 238 6.84 -7.12 -14.59
C GLU A 238 6.22 -8.52 -14.50
N PHE A 239 6.59 -9.31 -13.49
CA PHE A 239 6.06 -10.68 -13.31
C PHE A 239 4.68 -10.72 -12.68
N TYR A 240 4.41 -9.86 -11.67
CA TYR A 240 3.10 -9.81 -11.01
C TYR A 240 2.19 -8.80 -11.70
N GLU A 241 1.07 -9.28 -12.22
CA GLU A 241 0.10 -8.50 -13.03
C GLU A 241 -0.49 -7.27 -12.30
N MET A 242 -0.50 -7.27 -10.97
CA MET A 242 -1.06 -6.17 -10.16
C MET A 242 -0.03 -5.12 -9.74
N PHE A 243 1.22 -5.21 -10.21
CA PHE A 243 2.17 -4.10 -10.13
C PHE A 243 2.14 -3.31 -11.43
N TYR A 244 1.91 -2.00 -11.32
CA TYR A 244 1.82 -1.09 -12.45
C TYR A 244 3.09 -0.25 -12.51
N THR A 245 3.82 -0.31 -13.61
CA THR A 245 5.00 0.53 -13.86
C THR A 245 4.66 1.77 -14.69
N GLU A 246 3.40 1.89 -15.12
CA GLU A 246 2.83 3.03 -15.83
C GLU A 246 1.63 3.61 -15.05
N PRO A 247 1.31 4.91 -15.19
CA PRO A 247 0.21 5.54 -14.46
C PRO A 247 -1.15 4.86 -14.70
N VAL A 248 -1.83 4.53 -13.60
CA VAL A 248 -3.23 4.04 -13.60
C VAL A 248 -4.15 5.02 -12.87
N GLY A 249 -5.44 4.91 -13.12
CA GLY A 249 -6.46 5.70 -12.44
C GLY A 249 -6.60 5.30 -10.97
N ARG A 250 -7.10 6.23 -10.15
CA ARG A 250 -7.42 5.99 -8.72
C ARG A 250 -8.39 4.82 -8.51
N LYS A 251 -9.17 4.47 -9.52
CA LYS A 251 -10.09 3.33 -9.54
C LYS A 251 -9.69 2.37 -10.66
N VAL A 252 -9.23 1.18 -10.30
CA VAL A 252 -8.93 0.10 -11.25
C VAL A 252 -10.05 -0.92 -11.20
N VAL A 253 -10.77 -1.08 -12.31
CA VAL A 253 -11.88 -2.02 -12.48
C VAL A 253 -11.39 -3.24 -13.25
N ARG A 254 -11.30 -4.38 -12.57
CA ARG A 254 -10.80 -5.64 -13.13
C ARG A 254 -11.96 -6.58 -13.41
N VAL A 255 -12.19 -6.92 -14.67
CA VAL A 255 -13.28 -7.82 -15.08
C VAL A 255 -12.70 -9.20 -15.37
N CYS A 256 -13.17 -10.21 -14.64
CA CYS A 256 -12.76 -11.60 -14.88
C CYS A 256 -13.28 -12.09 -16.24
N GLN A 257 -12.37 -12.55 -17.10
CA GLN A 257 -12.68 -13.09 -18.43
C GLN A 257 -12.49 -14.62 -18.52
N ASP A 258 -12.33 -15.31 -17.39
CA ASP A 258 -12.26 -16.76 -17.36
C ASP A 258 -13.62 -17.44 -17.61
N ALA A 259 -13.60 -18.71 -18.01
CA ALA A 259 -14.73 -19.40 -18.62
C ALA A 259 -16.07 -19.28 -17.84
N PRO A 260 -16.14 -19.44 -16.50
CA PRO A 260 -17.40 -19.27 -15.76
C PRO A 260 -17.97 -17.85 -15.88
N CYS A 261 -17.10 -16.83 -15.87
CA CYS A 261 -17.49 -15.43 -16.02
C CYS A 261 -17.86 -15.10 -17.48
N GLY A 262 -17.13 -15.66 -18.45
CA GLY A 262 -17.49 -15.55 -19.88
C GLY A 262 -18.90 -16.07 -20.15
N VAL A 263 -19.24 -17.28 -19.66
CA VAL A 263 -20.60 -17.84 -19.77
C VAL A 263 -21.65 -16.96 -19.09
N ALA A 264 -21.29 -16.29 -18.00
CA ALA A 264 -22.17 -15.38 -17.27
C ALA A 264 -22.26 -13.95 -17.87
N GLY A 265 -21.62 -13.69 -19.02
CA GLY A 265 -21.71 -12.42 -19.74
C GLY A 265 -20.61 -11.39 -19.43
N ALA A 266 -19.46 -11.82 -18.92
CA ALA A 266 -18.34 -10.91 -18.63
C ALA A 266 -17.79 -10.15 -19.84
N ASP A 267 -17.86 -10.74 -21.05
CA ASP A 267 -17.47 -10.05 -22.29
C ASP A 267 -18.33 -8.80 -22.52
N ALA A 268 -19.65 -8.93 -22.37
CA ALA A 268 -20.60 -7.83 -22.52
C ALA A 268 -20.42 -6.78 -21.43
N LEU A 269 -20.13 -7.21 -20.20
CA LEU A 269 -19.87 -6.32 -19.07
C LEU A 269 -18.61 -5.46 -19.30
N LEU A 270 -17.51 -6.07 -19.73
CA LEU A 270 -16.27 -5.35 -20.07
C LEU A 270 -16.49 -4.38 -21.23
N ALA A 271 -17.12 -4.85 -22.32
CA ALA A 271 -17.41 -4.01 -23.48
C ALA A 271 -18.29 -2.81 -23.12
N GLY A 272 -19.32 -3.03 -22.29
CA GLY A 272 -20.21 -1.97 -21.81
C GLY A 272 -19.51 -0.93 -20.93
N LEU A 273 -18.59 -1.36 -20.04
CA LEU A 273 -17.75 -0.45 -19.25
C LEU A 273 -16.85 0.42 -20.14
N CYS A 274 -16.12 -0.22 -21.06
CA CYS A 274 -15.22 0.45 -22.00
C CYS A 274 -15.99 1.47 -22.87
N GLN A 275 -17.17 1.10 -23.37
CA GLN A 275 -18.03 1.99 -24.16
C GLN A 275 -18.52 3.18 -23.33
N HIS A 276 -18.93 2.95 -22.08
CA HIS A 276 -19.42 4.01 -21.20
C HIS A 276 -18.34 5.05 -20.86
N LEU A 277 -17.10 4.58 -20.67
CA LEU A 277 -15.95 5.43 -20.33
C LEU A 277 -15.20 5.97 -21.55
N ASN A 278 -15.55 5.52 -22.76
CA ASN A 278 -14.86 5.86 -24.00
C ASN A 278 -13.35 5.55 -23.96
N ILE A 279 -13.02 4.33 -23.51
CA ILE A 279 -11.65 3.78 -23.43
C ILE A 279 -11.62 2.33 -23.93
N GLN A 280 -10.44 1.77 -24.14
CA GLN A 280 -10.22 0.34 -24.38
C GLN A 280 -9.87 -0.41 -23.08
N SER A 281 -9.94 -1.75 -23.13
CA SER A 281 -9.44 -2.56 -22.01
C SER A 281 -7.91 -2.39 -21.89
N GLY A 282 -7.45 -2.13 -20.67
CA GLY A 282 -6.08 -1.78 -20.32
C GLY A 282 -5.79 -0.28 -20.30
N GLU A 283 -6.77 0.56 -20.68
CA GLU A 283 -6.58 2.02 -20.71
C GLU A 283 -7.16 2.72 -19.48
N THR A 284 -6.73 3.97 -19.31
CA THR A 284 -7.17 4.89 -18.27
C THR A 284 -7.96 6.04 -18.91
N THR A 285 -9.03 6.50 -18.25
CA THR A 285 -9.83 7.65 -18.69
C THR A 285 -8.99 8.92 -18.81
N ALA A 286 -9.37 9.83 -19.71
CA ALA A 286 -8.63 11.06 -19.97
C ALA A 286 -8.49 11.99 -18.74
N ASP A 287 -9.38 11.88 -17.76
CA ASP A 287 -9.30 12.59 -16.49
C ASP A 287 -8.40 11.90 -15.43
N GLY A 288 -7.76 10.77 -15.79
CA GLY A 288 -6.86 10.00 -14.94
C GLY A 288 -7.55 9.30 -13.78
N ARG A 289 -8.88 9.15 -13.78
CA ARG A 289 -9.63 8.64 -12.62
C ARG A 289 -9.86 7.14 -12.63
N THR A 290 -10.10 6.54 -13.79
CA THR A 290 -10.54 5.14 -13.89
C THR A 290 -9.73 4.36 -14.92
N THR A 291 -9.21 3.20 -14.54
CA THR A 291 -8.63 2.20 -15.42
C THR A 291 -9.57 1.00 -15.49
N VAL A 292 -9.76 0.42 -16.68
CA VAL A 292 -10.54 -0.82 -16.84
C VAL A 292 -9.65 -1.87 -17.47
N GLU A 293 -9.54 -3.05 -16.86
CA GLU A 293 -8.69 -4.13 -17.35
C GLU A 293 -9.43 -5.48 -17.34
N ALA A 294 -9.13 -6.32 -18.33
CA ALA A 294 -9.49 -7.72 -18.34
C ALA A 294 -8.48 -8.52 -17.51
N VAL A 295 -8.96 -9.39 -16.63
CA VAL A 295 -8.10 -10.23 -15.77
C VAL A 295 -8.53 -11.68 -15.79
N ARG A 296 -7.67 -12.54 -15.25
CA ARG A 296 -7.98 -13.94 -14.99
C ARG A 296 -8.88 -14.12 -13.77
N CYS A 297 -9.17 -15.38 -13.45
CA CYS A 297 -10.05 -15.79 -12.38
C CYS A 297 -9.82 -15.00 -11.07
N LEU A 298 -10.92 -14.44 -10.54
CA LEU A 298 -10.94 -13.70 -9.28
C LEU A 298 -11.40 -14.58 -8.08
N GLY A 299 -11.50 -15.91 -8.25
CA GLY A 299 -11.92 -16.83 -7.20
C GLY A 299 -13.39 -16.66 -6.76
N LEU A 300 -14.25 -16.16 -7.66
CA LEU A 300 -15.66 -15.84 -7.38
C LEU A 300 -16.60 -16.49 -8.41
N CYS A 301 -16.20 -17.62 -8.97
CA CYS A 301 -16.93 -18.35 -10.02
C CYS A 301 -18.34 -18.80 -9.57
N ASP A 302 -18.54 -19.02 -8.26
CA ASP A 302 -19.85 -19.34 -7.67
C ASP A 302 -20.88 -18.21 -7.80
N ARG A 303 -20.42 -17.01 -8.15
CA ARG A 303 -21.19 -15.77 -8.32
C ARG A 303 -20.80 -15.00 -9.57
N ALA A 304 -20.38 -15.69 -10.62
CA ALA A 304 -20.06 -15.07 -11.90
C ALA A 304 -21.23 -14.19 -12.45
N PRO A 305 -20.93 -13.10 -13.19
CA PRO A 305 -19.60 -12.60 -13.52
C PRO A 305 -18.98 -11.81 -12.35
N ALA A 306 -17.67 -11.98 -12.17
CA ALA A 306 -16.91 -11.38 -11.08
C ALA A 306 -16.12 -10.16 -11.55
N VAL A 307 -16.18 -9.10 -10.75
CA VAL A 307 -15.40 -7.88 -10.94
C VAL A 307 -14.71 -7.51 -9.63
N LEU A 308 -13.47 -7.02 -9.72
CA LEU A 308 -12.73 -6.44 -8.61
C LEU A 308 -12.49 -4.96 -8.90
N VAL A 309 -13.08 -4.08 -8.09
CA VAL A 309 -12.82 -2.63 -8.15
C VAL A 309 -11.86 -2.28 -7.03
N ASN A 310 -10.61 -1.95 -7.37
CA ASN A 310 -9.49 -1.89 -6.43
C ASN A 310 -9.36 -3.20 -5.62
N HIS A 311 -9.83 -3.22 -4.37
CA HIS A 311 -9.89 -4.42 -3.52
C HIS A 311 -11.31 -4.88 -3.20
N ALA A 312 -12.32 -4.15 -3.68
CA ALA A 312 -13.72 -4.41 -3.43
C ALA A 312 -14.28 -5.40 -4.46
N ARG A 313 -14.95 -6.45 -3.98
CA ARG A 313 -15.48 -7.55 -4.79
C ARG A 313 -16.92 -7.23 -5.22
N TYR A 314 -17.20 -7.39 -6.51
CA TYR A 314 -18.52 -7.25 -7.12
C TYR A 314 -18.89 -8.55 -7.82
N ALA A 315 -19.69 -9.38 -7.14
CA ALA A 315 -20.14 -10.67 -7.65
C ALA A 315 -21.48 -11.09 -7.01
N PRO A 316 -22.55 -11.32 -7.80
CA PRO A 316 -22.61 -11.17 -9.25
C PRO A 316 -22.66 -9.70 -9.68
N SER A 317 -21.99 -9.39 -10.78
CA SER A 317 -22.13 -8.11 -11.49
C SER A 317 -23.18 -8.25 -12.60
N ASP A 318 -23.95 -7.19 -12.88
CA ASP A 318 -24.98 -7.21 -13.93
C ASP A 318 -24.39 -6.69 -15.26
N PRO A 319 -24.25 -7.53 -16.30
CA PRO A 319 -23.78 -7.10 -17.62
C PRO A 319 -24.64 -6.01 -18.26
N ALA A 320 -25.91 -5.88 -17.87
CA ALA A 320 -26.81 -4.84 -18.39
C ALA A 320 -26.65 -3.49 -17.69
N ALA A 321 -25.93 -3.43 -16.56
CA ALA A 321 -25.73 -2.22 -15.76
C ALA A 321 -24.26 -1.99 -15.37
N PRO A 322 -23.31 -1.95 -16.33
CA PRO A 322 -21.87 -1.80 -16.06
C PRO A 322 -21.53 -0.55 -15.24
N GLN A 323 -22.24 0.56 -15.44
CA GLN A 323 -22.05 1.81 -14.72
C GLN A 323 -22.22 1.69 -13.19
N MET A 324 -22.93 0.67 -12.71
CA MET A 324 -23.07 0.42 -11.27
C MET A 324 -21.74 0.03 -10.61
N LEU A 325 -20.75 -0.44 -11.37
CA LEU A 325 -19.41 -0.75 -10.86
C LEU A 325 -18.59 0.51 -10.58
N LEU A 326 -18.99 1.66 -11.15
CA LEU A 326 -18.31 2.93 -10.95
C LEU A 326 -18.79 3.59 -9.65
N ASP A 327 -20.11 3.67 -9.44
CA ASP A 327 -20.68 4.48 -8.34
C ASP A 327 -21.50 3.67 -7.32
N GLY A 328 -21.74 2.38 -7.59
CA GLY A 328 -22.51 1.51 -6.72
C GLY A 328 -21.69 0.95 -5.55
N PRO A 329 -22.34 0.59 -4.43
CA PRO A 329 -21.66 -0.07 -3.32
C PRO A 329 -21.25 -1.51 -3.71
N PRO A 330 -20.18 -2.06 -3.09
CA PRO A 330 -19.80 -3.44 -3.30
C PRO A 330 -20.90 -4.41 -2.88
N VAL A 331 -21.09 -5.45 -3.68
CA VAL A 331 -22.04 -6.52 -3.36
C VAL A 331 -21.37 -7.43 -2.35
N ILE A 332 -21.84 -7.41 -1.09
CA ILE A 332 -21.37 -8.35 -0.07
C ILE A 332 -21.86 -9.75 -0.47
N PRO A 333 -20.95 -10.66 -0.83
CA PRO A 333 -21.38 -11.89 -1.44
C PRO A 333 -21.85 -12.88 -0.36
N LYS A 334 -23.11 -13.34 -0.44
CA LYS A 334 -23.66 -14.32 0.52
C LYS A 334 -22.98 -15.67 0.36
N LEU A 335 -22.42 -16.21 1.45
CA LEU A 335 -21.70 -17.49 1.45
C LEU A 335 -22.59 -18.65 0.97
N ARG A 336 -22.12 -19.41 -0.03
CA ARG A 336 -22.77 -20.64 -0.51
C ARG A 336 -21.84 -21.83 -0.25
N VAL A 337 -22.26 -22.75 0.61
CA VAL A 337 -21.47 -23.96 0.93
C VAL A 337 -22.23 -25.19 0.46
N GLY A 338 -21.78 -25.76 -0.67
CA GLY A 338 -22.28 -27.02 -1.22
C GLY A 338 -21.75 -28.27 -0.49
N GLY A 339 -21.98 -29.44 -1.09
CA GLY A 339 -21.48 -30.73 -0.62
C GLY A 339 -22.40 -31.44 0.38
N LEU A 340 -22.57 -32.76 0.19
CA LEU A 340 -23.38 -33.61 1.06
C LEU A 340 -22.69 -33.93 2.40
N VAL A 341 -21.36 -33.98 2.41
CA VAL A 341 -20.55 -34.29 3.59
C VAL A 341 -19.56 -33.16 3.83
N LYS A 342 -19.65 -32.52 5.00
CA LYS A 342 -18.86 -31.35 5.38
C LYS A 342 -17.97 -31.68 6.57
N LEU A 343 -16.81 -32.30 6.31
CA LEU A 343 -15.83 -32.61 7.37
C LEU A 343 -15.00 -31.38 7.74
N ALA A 344 -14.29 -30.79 6.77
CA ALA A 344 -13.49 -29.58 7.00
C ALA A 344 -14.34 -28.31 7.07
N LEU A 345 -15.51 -28.32 6.43
CA LEU A 345 -16.42 -27.18 6.34
C LEU A 345 -17.57 -27.25 7.36
N SER A 346 -17.47 -28.10 8.39
CA SER A 346 -18.56 -28.36 9.34
C SER A 346 -19.04 -27.10 10.06
N ASN A 347 -18.15 -26.13 10.29
CA ASN A 347 -18.44 -24.93 11.07
C ASN A 347 -18.81 -23.73 10.19
N VAL A 348 -18.70 -23.85 8.87
CA VAL A 348 -18.88 -22.74 7.94
C VAL A 348 -20.36 -22.36 7.89
N GLY A 349 -20.66 -21.09 8.20
CA GLY A 349 -22.03 -20.57 8.28
C GLY A 349 -22.78 -20.93 9.56
N ILE A 350 -22.13 -21.64 10.49
CA ILE A 350 -22.67 -22.00 11.82
C ILE A 350 -22.00 -21.17 12.92
N VAL A 351 -20.69 -20.97 12.79
CA VAL A 351 -19.86 -20.22 13.74
C VAL A 351 -19.56 -18.84 13.18
N ASP A 352 -19.63 -17.79 14.01
CA ASP A 352 -19.04 -16.49 13.70
C ASP A 352 -17.53 -16.65 13.51
N PRO A 353 -16.97 -16.39 12.31
CA PRO A 353 -15.55 -16.59 12.03
C PRO A 353 -14.63 -15.70 12.89
N THR A 354 -15.15 -14.67 13.53
CA THR A 354 -14.41 -13.80 14.45
C THR A 354 -14.53 -14.21 15.93
N SER A 355 -15.39 -15.18 16.25
CA SER A 355 -15.64 -15.66 17.61
C SER A 355 -14.84 -16.91 17.94
N LEU A 356 -13.78 -16.75 18.74
CA LEU A 356 -13.02 -17.87 19.28
C LEU A 356 -13.85 -18.76 20.22
N GLU A 357 -14.81 -18.16 20.93
CA GLU A 357 -15.67 -18.86 21.87
C GLU A 357 -16.61 -19.82 21.14
N GLU A 358 -17.32 -19.33 20.12
CA GLU A 358 -18.20 -20.17 19.31
C GLU A 358 -17.44 -21.27 18.58
N TYR A 359 -16.25 -20.94 18.05
CA TYR A 359 -15.39 -21.94 17.43
C TYR A 359 -15.03 -23.07 18.40
N ARG A 360 -14.69 -22.75 19.66
CA ARG A 360 -14.41 -23.75 20.70
C ARG A 360 -15.65 -24.54 21.10
N ALA A 361 -16.82 -23.90 21.19
CA ALA A 361 -18.09 -24.55 21.50
C ALA A 361 -18.45 -25.61 20.44
N GLN A 362 -18.07 -25.40 19.18
CA GLN A 362 -18.21 -26.35 18.07
C GLN A 362 -17.01 -27.32 17.94
N GLY A 363 -16.19 -27.49 18.98
CA GLY A 363 -15.07 -28.43 18.99
C GLY A 363 -13.77 -27.92 18.35
N GLY A 364 -13.72 -26.66 17.96
CA GLY A 364 -12.51 -25.99 17.48
C GLY A 364 -11.38 -26.06 18.50
N LEU A 365 -10.13 -26.14 18.00
CA LEU A 365 -8.89 -26.33 18.77
C LEU A 365 -8.77 -27.64 19.58
N ALA A 366 -9.76 -28.53 19.58
CA ALA A 366 -9.67 -29.80 20.30
C ALA A 366 -8.49 -30.65 19.82
N ALA A 367 -8.27 -30.72 18.49
CA ALA A 367 -7.13 -31.42 17.90
C ALA A 367 -5.78 -30.80 18.31
N LEU A 368 -5.70 -29.47 18.34
CA LEU A 368 -4.50 -28.76 18.79
C LEU A 368 -4.19 -29.07 20.26
N ARG A 369 -5.22 -29.05 21.14
CA ARG A 369 -5.07 -29.39 22.56
C ARG A 369 -4.58 -30.83 22.76
N LYS A 370 -5.15 -31.78 22.01
CA LYS A 370 -4.68 -33.19 22.01
C LYS A 370 -3.21 -33.27 21.62
N ALA A 371 -2.82 -32.60 20.53
CA ALA A 371 -1.45 -32.60 20.03
C ALA A 371 -0.45 -31.99 21.02
N LEU A 372 -0.80 -30.86 21.66
CA LEU A 372 0.10 -30.15 22.58
C LEU A 372 0.31 -30.86 23.92
N HIS A 373 -0.71 -31.56 24.44
CA HIS A 373 -0.66 -32.11 25.81
C HIS A 373 -0.60 -33.63 25.87
N GLY A 374 -0.89 -34.35 24.78
CA GLY A 374 -1.04 -35.80 24.80
C GLY A 374 -0.29 -36.53 23.68
N MET A 375 0.49 -35.83 22.85
CA MET A 375 1.17 -36.43 21.71
C MET A 375 2.60 -35.91 21.57
N THR A 376 3.48 -36.77 21.07
CA THR A 376 4.77 -36.35 20.54
C THR A 376 4.62 -35.89 19.07
N PRO A 377 5.54 -35.08 18.54
CA PRO A 377 5.53 -34.72 17.11
C PRO A 377 5.51 -35.95 16.18
N ALA A 378 6.22 -37.03 16.56
CA ALA A 378 6.22 -38.29 15.82
C ALA A 378 4.83 -38.95 15.78
N GLN A 379 4.11 -38.95 16.91
CA GLN A 379 2.74 -39.46 16.98
C GLN A 379 1.78 -38.61 16.13
N VAL A 380 1.93 -37.28 16.13
CA VAL A 380 1.12 -36.40 15.27
C VAL A 380 1.34 -36.72 13.79
N MET A 381 2.59 -36.87 13.36
CA MET A 381 2.90 -37.26 11.99
C MET A 381 2.37 -38.66 11.64
N GLN A 382 2.43 -39.61 12.58
CA GLN A 382 1.89 -40.96 12.40
C GLN A 382 0.36 -40.94 12.24
N ASP A 383 -0.36 -40.19 13.08
CA ASP A 383 -1.82 -40.01 12.98
C ASP A 383 -2.20 -39.43 11.60
N VAL A 384 -1.48 -38.41 11.12
CA VAL A 384 -1.74 -37.83 9.79
C VAL A 384 -1.42 -38.81 8.66
N LYS A 385 -0.33 -39.59 8.74
CA LYS A 385 -0.05 -40.67 7.78
C LYS A 385 -1.17 -41.72 7.77
N ALA A 386 -1.62 -42.14 8.96
CA ALA A 386 -2.68 -43.14 9.11
C ALA A 386 -4.04 -42.65 8.56
N SER A 387 -4.31 -41.35 8.64
CA SER A 387 -5.51 -40.74 8.04
C SER A 387 -5.57 -40.81 6.51
N LYS A 388 -4.44 -41.11 5.85
CA LYS A 388 -4.28 -41.07 4.39
C LYS A 388 -4.60 -39.71 3.78
N LEU A 389 -4.46 -38.63 4.56
CA LEU A 389 -4.61 -37.28 4.05
C LEU A 389 -3.57 -37.01 2.97
N VAL A 390 -4.06 -36.51 1.84
CA VAL A 390 -3.26 -36.02 0.72
C VAL A 390 -3.45 -34.53 0.55
N GLY A 391 -2.46 -33.87 -0.06
CA GLY A 391 -2.53 -32.46 -0.42
C GLY A 391 -3.76 -32.15 -1.27
N ARG A 392 -4.48 -31.08 -0.91
CA ARG A 392 -5.72 -30.67 -1.57
C ARG A 392 -5.55 -29.64 -2.69
N GLY A 393 -4.34 -29.12 -2.89
CA GLY A 393 -4.00 -28.26 -4.05
C GLY A 393 -3.67 -29.06 -5.31
N GLY A 394 -4.44 -30.11 -5.64
CA GLY A 394 -4.30 -30.87 -6.90
C GLY A 394 -3.26 -32.01 -6.93
N ALA A 395 -2.03 -31.80 -6.43
CA ALA A 395 -0.95 -32.79 -6.58
C ALA A 395 -1.13 -34.11 -5.81
N ALA A 396 -2.05 -34.16 -4.84
CA ALA A 396 -2.42 -35.36 -4.07
C ALA A 396 -1.25 -36.11 -3.38
N PHE A 397 -0.14 -35.42 -3.08
CA PHE A 397 0.96 -36.01 -2.32
C PHE A 397 0.59 -36.25 -0.85
N SER A 398 1.07 -37.34 -0.24
CA SER A 398 0.81 -37.68 1.16
C SER A 398 1.28 -36.58 2.13
N THR A 399 0.34 -35.98 2.85
CA THR A 399 0.62 -34.88 3.78
C THR A 399 1.55 -35.34 4.91
N GLY A 400 1.30 -36.52 5.48
CA GLY A 400 2.10 -37.08 6.56
C GLY A 400 3.54 -37.44 6.16
N LEU A 401 3.76 -37.88 4.91
CA LEU A 401 5.11 -38.08 4.37
C LEU A 401 5.83 -36.74 4.16
N LYS A 402 5.14 -35.72 3.62
CA LYS A 402 5.70 -34.38 3.43
C LYS A 402 6.16 -33.77 4.76
N TRP A 403 5.39 -33.94 5.83
CA TRP A 403 5.76 -33.49 7.17
C TRP A 403 6.99 -34.21 7.71
N GLN A 404 7.10 -35.52 7.49
CA GLN A 404 8.27 -36.30 7.90
C GLN A 404 9.55 -35.79 7.22
N PHE A 405 9.53 -35.60 5.90
CA PHE A 405 10.71 -35.09 5.17
C PHE A 405 11.15 -33.72 5.67
N ALA A 406 10.21 -32.84 6.03
CA ALA A 406 10.53 -31.56 6.63
C ALA A 406 11.13 -31.72 8.04
N ALA A 407 10.57 -32.62 8.86
CA ALA A 407 11.04 -32.87 10.23
C ALA A 407 12.44 -33.51 10.28
N ASP A 408 12.76 -34.38 9.33
CA ASP A 408 14.06 -35.04 9.21
C ASP A 408 15.18 -34.08 8.76
N ASN A 409 14.81 -32.88 8.28
CA ASN A 409 15.76 -31.86 7.90
C ASN A 409 16.20 -31.03 9.13
N PRO A 410 17.51 -30.93 9.43
CA PRO A 410 18.01 -30.22 10.61
C PRO A 410 17.95 -28.68 10.49
N LYS A 411 17.68 -28.13 9.30
CA LYS A 411 17.57 -26.67 9.09
C LYS A 411 16.32 -26.08 9.78
N PRO A 412 16.27 -24.76 9.98
CA PRO A 412 15.03 -24.08 10.37
C PRO A 412 13.86 -24.47 9.46
N ARG A 413 12.68 -24.63 10.04
CA ARG A 413 11.48 -25.12 9.36
C ARG A 413 10.40 -24.05 9.37
N TYR A 414 9.71 -23.93 8.25
CA TYR A 414 8.61 -22.99 8.05
C TYR A 414 7.36 -23.75 7.64
N VAL A 415 6.19 -23.27 8.10
CA VAL A 415 4.90 -23.73 7.61
C VAL A 415 4.33 -22.63 6.74
N ILE A 416 4.22 -22.90 5.44
CA ILE A 416 3.65 -21.97 4.46
C ILE A 416 2.29 -22.51 4.06
N CYS A 417 1.23 -21.73 4.33
CA CYS A 417 -0.10 -22.02 3.82
C CYS A 417 -0.20 -21.39 2.43
N ASN A 418 -0.33 -22.21 1.39
CA ASN A 418 -0.65 -21.68 0.06
C ASN A 418 -2.13 -21.31 0.04
N ALA A 419 -2.41 -20.01 -0.07
CA ALA A 419 -3.75 -19.44 -0.25
C ALA A 419 -3.86 -18.68 -1.59
N ASP A 420 -2.92 -18.90 -2.50
CA ASP A 420 -2.95 -18.42 -3.88
C ASP A 420 -3.75 -19.41 -4.74
N GLU A 421 -5.08 -19.38 -4.56
CA GLU A 421 -6.05 -20.21 -5.28
C GLU A 421 -6.24 -19.68 -6.70
N SER A 422 -5.25 -19.92 -7.56
CA SER A 422 -5.13 -19.31 -8.90
C SER A 422 -5.76 -20.13 -10.02
N GLU A 423 -6.08 -21.40 -9.80
CA GLU A 423 -6.78 -22.22 -10.79
C GLU A 423 -8.20 -21.67 -11.08
N PRO A 424 -8.55 -21.40 -12.35
CA PRO A 424 -9.91 -20.99 -12.70
C PRO A 424 -10.94 -22.07 -12.38
N GLY A 425 -11.89 -21.80 -11.48
CA GLY A 425 -12.97 -22.75 -11.17
C GLY A 425 -13.72 -22.47 -9.89
#